data_AF-A0A261C4Z2-F1
#
_entry.id   AF-A0A261C4Z2-F1
#
_cell.length_a   1.000
_cell.length_b   1.000
_cell.length_c   1.000
_cell.angle_alpha   90.00
_cell.angle_beta   90.00
_cell.angle_gamma   90.00
#
_symmetry.space_group_name_H-M   'P 1'
#
loop_
_entity.id
_entity.type
_entity.pdbx_description
1 polymer ?
#
loop_
_entity_poly.entity_id
_entity_poly.type
_entity_poly.pdbx_seq_one_letter_code
_entity_poly.pdbx_strand_id
1 'polypeptide(L)' 'MLIRAVLALLLASTATAHIKLVYPPARAPALDFYSSSNSQPPCGVPKPAAGEGVRTFMKAGSTIEMSWFVAVPHMIITI' A
#
# COMPACT_ATOMS: atom_id res chain seq x y z
N MET A 1 11.37 -19.45 17.78
CA MET A 1 11.34 -18.02 17.37
C MET A 1 10.99 -17.86 15.89
N LEU A 2 11.60 -18.64 14.98
CA LEU A 2 11.31 -18.62 13.54
C LEU A 2 9.83 -18.86 13.19
N ILE A 3 9.19 -19.86 13.80
CA ILE A 3 7.78 -20.22 13.53
C ILE A 3 6.82 -19.07 13.84
N ARG A 4 7.06 -18.32 14.93
CA ARG A 4 6.24 -17.16 15.30
C ARG A 4 6.42 -16.01 14.31
N ALA A 5 7.64 -15.79 13.82
CA ALA A 5 7.94 -14.77 12.81
C ALA A 5 7.29 -15.13 11.46
N VAL A 6 7.38 -16.40 11.04
CA VAL A 6 6.73 -16.91 9.83
C VAL A 6 5.21 -16.79 9.93
N LEU A 7 4.62 -17.16 11.08
CA LEU A 7 3.19 -17.04 11.31
C LEU A 7 2.72 -15.58 11.28
N ALA A 8 3.46 -14.66 11.92
CA ALA A 8 3.16 -13.24 11.87
C ALA A 8 3.23 -12.66 10.44
N LEU A 9 4.19 -13.12 9.64
CA LEU A 9 4.33 -12.71 8.23
C LEU A 9 3.17 -13.22 7.36
N LEU A 10 2.66 -14.43 7.65
CA LEU A 10 1.51 -15.01 6.96
C LEU A 10 0.20 -14.27 7.32
N LEU A 11 -0.01 -13.89 8.59
CA LEU A 11 -1.21 -13.16 9.00
C LEU A 11 -1.27 -11.72 8.48
N ALA A 12 -0.12 -11.07 8.24
CA ALA A 12 -0.08 -9.74 7.62
C ALA A 12 -0.60 -9.72 6.17
N SER A 13 -0.81 -10.89 5.54
CA SER A 13 -1.20 -10.98 4.14
C SER A 13 -2.72 -10.98 3.89
N THR A 14 -3.56 -10.93 4.93
CA THR A 14 -5.03 -11.08 4.78
C THR A 14 -5.81 -9.77 4.76
N ALA A 15 -5.17 -8.61 4.66
CA ALA A 15 -5.88 -7.33 4.56
C ALA A 15 -6.23 -7.01 3.10
N THR A 16 -7.48 -7.23 2.70
CA THR A 16 -8.03 -6.77 1.41
C THR A 16 -8.78 -5.45 1.59
N ALA A 17 -8.05 -4.34 1.61
CA ALA A 17 -8.67 -3.01 1.58
C ALA A 17 -8.36 -2.32 0.25
N HIS A 18 -9.40 -1.83 -0.42
CA HIS A 18 -9.25 -1.01 -1.63
C HIS A 18 -9.14 0.45 -1.20
N ILE A 19 -7.91 0.93 -1.09
CA ILE A 19 -7.61 2.32 -0.74
C ILE A 19 -6.71 2.94 -1.80
N LYS A 20 -6.82 4.26 -1.96
CA LYS A 20 -5.88 5.07 -2.75
C LYS A 20 -5.19 6.06 -1.85
N LEU A 21 -3.86 5.97 -1.77
CA LEU A 21 -3.07 6.91 -0.98
C LEU A 21 -3.16 8.32 -1.57
N VAL A 22 -3.57 9.27 -0.74
CA VAL A 22 -3.54 10.70 -1.03
C VAL A 22 -2.19 11.26 -0.59
N TYR A 23 -1.76 10.92 0.63
CA TYR A 23 -0.42 11.23 1.13
C TYR A 23 0.17 10.06 1.95
N PRO A 24 1.43 9.64 1.71
CA PRO A 24 2.25 10.05 0.56
C PRO A 24 1.59 9.63 -0.76
N PRO A 25 1.78 10.39 -1.86
CA PRO A 25 1.09 10.10 -3.11
C PRO A 25 1.40 8.70 -3.62
N ALA A 26 0.38 7.99 -4.08
CA ALA A 26 0.53 6.68 -4.73
C ALA A 26 1.40 6.78 -6.00
N ARG A 27 1.93 5.64 -6.45
CA ARG A 27 2.66 5.58 -7.73
C ARG A 27 1.74 5.99 -8.88
N ALA A 28 2.32 6.64 -9.88
CA ALA A 28 1.61 6.96 -11.11
C ALA A 28 1.58 5.75 -12.06
N PRO A 29 0.46 5.52 -12.77
CA PRO A 29 -0.84 6.17 -12.57
C PRO A 29 -1.49 5.76 -11.24
N ALA A 30 -2.09 6.72 -10.54
CA ALA A 30 -2.76 6.48 -9.25
C ALA A 30 -4.14 5.85 -9.45
N LEU A 31 -4.12 4.62 -9.97
CA LEU A 31 -5.30 3.82 -10.29
C LEU A 31 -5.94 3.32 -8.99
N ASP A 32 -7.26 3.44 -8.92
CA ASP A 32 -8.05 2.64 -7.99
C ASP A 32 -8.07 1.20 -8.54
N PHE A 33 -7.86 0.21 -7.66
CA PHE A 33 -7.84 -1.19 -8.07
C PHE A 33 -9.12 -1.55 -8.83
N TYR A 34 -8.96 -2.07 -10.04
CA TYR A 34 -10.06 -2.51 -10.89
C TYR A 34 -10.16 -4.05 -10.92
N SER A 35 -9.04 -4.73 -11.14
CA SER A 35 -8.95 -6.19 -11.15
C SER A 35 -7.51 -6.67 -10.88
N SER A 36 -7.36 -7.93 -10.48
CA SER A 36 -6.06 -8.60 -10.31
C SER A 36 -5.31 -8.80 -11.62
N SER A 37 -6.01 -8.89 -12.75
CA SER A 37 -5.37 -8.98 -14.08
C SER A 37 -4.64 -7.70 -14.48
N ASN A 38 -5.10 -6.54 -13.98
CA ASN A 38 -4.55 -5.22 -14.31
C ASN A 38 -3.70 -4.62 -13.18
N SER A 39 -3.59 -5.32 -12.04
CA SER A 39 -2.90 -4.83 -10.84
C SER A 39 -1.77 -5.77 -10.47
N GLN A 40 -0.53 -5.28 -10.55
CA GLN A 40 0.66 -6.09 -10.24
C GLN A 40 1.03 -5.94 -8.76
N PRO A 41 1.16 -7.05 -7.99
CA PRO A 41 1.63 -6.97 -6.62
C PRO A 41 3.08 -6.45 -6.57
N PRO A 42 3.50 -5.77 -5.48
CA PRO A 42 2.71 -5.47 -4.27
C PRO A 42 1.93 -4.15 -4.31
N CYS A 43 2.11 -3.30 -5.34
CA CYS A 43 1.61 -1.90 -5.32
C CYS A 43 0.61 -1.56 -6.44
N GLY A 44 0.09 -2.55 -7.17
CA GLY A 44 -0.85 -2.37 -8.28
C GLY A 44 -0.20 -1.92 -9.59
N VAL A 45 0.81 -1.04 -9.53
CA VAL A 45 1.50 -0.51 -10.72
C VAL A 45 3.03 -0.71 -10.66
N PRO A 46 3.72 -0.76 -11.82
CA PRO A 46 5.17 -0.87 -11.87
C PRO A 46 5.88 0.19 -11.03
N LYS A 47 7.00 -0.19 -10.43
CA LYS A 47 7.86 0.77 -9.73
C LYS A 47 8.54 1.66 -10.78
N PRO A 48 8.50 3.00 -10.64
CA PRO A 48 9.27 3.89 -11.50
C PRO A 48 10.78 3.61 -11.39
N ALA A 49 11.52 3.91 -12.45
CA ALA A 49 12.97 3.74 -12.44
C ALA A 49 13.65 4.65 -11.39
N ALA A 50 14.94 4.43 -11.16
CA ALA A 50 15.72 5.33 -10.32
C ALA A 50 15.78 6.73 -10.97
N GLY A 51 15.44 7.77 -10.21
CA GLY A 51 15.33 9.14 -10.73
C GLY A 51 13.97 9.49 -11.34
N GLU A 52 13.08 8.52 -11.53
CA GLU A 52 11.73 8.75 -12.05
C GLU A 52 10.67 8.66 -10.94
N GLY A 53 9.54 9.33 -11.18
CA GLY A 53 8.39 9.37 -10.28
C GLY A 53 8.56 10.27 -9.07
N VAL A 54 7.46 10.51 -8.36
CA VAL A 54 7.45 11.32 -7.13
C VAL A 54 7.91 10.47 -5.95
N ARG A 55 8.80 11.03 -5.12
CA ARG A 55 9.31 10.38 -3.90
C ARG A 55 9.05 11.28 -2.71
N THR A 56 8.51 10.69 -1.65
CA THR A 56 8.34 11.38 -0.37
C THR A 56 9.52 11.03 0.51
N PHE A 57 10.22 12.06 0.98
CA PHE A 57 11.31 11.91 1.94
C PHE A 57 10.78 12.08 3.36
N MET A 58 11.10 11.14 4.23
CA MET A 58 10.61 11.12 5.61
C MET A 58 11.78 11.04 6.57
N LYS A 59 11.69 11.76 7.69
CA LYS A 59 12.72 11.74 8.73
C LYS A 59 12.54 10.49 9.59
N ALA A 60 13.62 9.76 9.84
CA ALA A 60 13.55 8.61 10.74
C ALA A 60 13.06 9.03 12.14
N GLY A 61 12.10 8.29 12.68
CA GLY A 61 11.51 8.55 13.99
C GLY A 61 10.47 9.67 14.04
N SER A 62 10.12 10.31 12.91
CA SER A 62 9.03 11.28 12.89
C SER A 62 7.66 10.61 12.80
N THR A 63 6.66 11.17 13.48
CA THR A 63 5.26 10.89 13.19
C THR A 63 4.89 11.49 11.84
N ILE A 64 4.22 10.73 10.99
CA ILE A 64 3.69 11.19 9.71
C ILE A 64 2.17 11.06 9.73
N GLU A 65 1.48 12.08 9.22
CA GLU A 65 0.07 11.96 8.91
C GLU A 65 -0.07 11.29 7.55
N MET A 66 -0.75 10.15 7.52
CA MET A 66 -1.04 9.42 6.28
C MET A 66 -2.52 9.61 5.96
N SER A 67 -2.82 9.87 4.68
CA SER A 67 -4.19 10.05 4.22
C SER A 67 -4.47 9.19 2.99
N TRP A 68 -5.68 8.67 2.94
CA TRP A 68 -6.14 7.82 1.85
C TRP A 68 -7.61 8.09 1.55
N PHE A 69 -7.98 7.81 0.30
CA PHE A 69 -9.35 7.82 -0.16
C PHE A 69 -9.87 6.38 -0.24
N VAL A 70 -11.13 6.20 0.14
CA VAL A 70 -11.85 4.93 0.03
C VAL A 70 -13.19 5.21 -0.65
N ALA A 71 -13.40 4.62 -1.83
CA ALA A 71 -14.69 4.73 -2.51
C ALA A 71 -15.75 3.84 -1.84
N VAL A 72 -15.39 2.58 -1.54
CA VAL A 72 -16.26 1.60 -0.89
C VAL A 72 -15.50 0.91 0.24
N PRO A 73 -15.85 1.16 1.51
CA PRO A 73 -15.18 0.52 2.64
C PRO A 73 -15.54 -0.97 2.69
N HIS A 74 -14.53 -1.82 2.86
CA HIS A 74 -14.75 -3.23 3.20
C HIS A 74 -15.03 -3.32 4.71
N MET A 75 -16.01 -4.12 5.13
CA MET A 75 -16.51 -4.13 6.53
C MET A 75 -15.52 -4.71 7.55
N ILE A 76 -14.36 -5.20 7.10
CA ILE A 76 -13.27 -5.68 7.95
C ILE A 76 -11.96 -5.06 7.42
N ILE A 77 -11.47 -4.06 8.14
CA ILE A 77 -10.11 -3.52 7.98
C ILE A 77 -9.41 -3.74 9.33
N THR A 78 -8.68 -4.84 9.46
CA THR A 78 -7.72 -5.03 10.56
C THR A 78 -6.37 -4.54 10.08
N ILE A 79 -5.93 -3.40 10.62
CA ILE A 79 -4.58 -2.84 10.46
C ILE A 79 -3.61 -3.50 11.43
#